data_AF-A0A1H8Q8V5-F1
#
_entry.id   AF-A0A1H8Q8V5-F1
#
_cell.length_a   1.000
_cell.length_b   1.000
_cell.length_c   1.000
_cell.angle_alpha   90.00
_cell.angle_beta   90.00
_cell.angle_gamma   90.00
#
_symmetry.space_group_name_H-M   'P 1'
#
loop_
_entity.id
_entity.type
_entity.pdbx_description
1 polymer ?
#
loop_
_entity_poly.entity_id
_entity_poly.type
_entity_poly.pdbx_seq_one_letter_code
_entity_poly.pdbx_strand_id
1 'polypeptide(L)'
;MAMKTGSALLVGTLLGVVMVAVVLGGEAAVSTTEFCTSCHSMTYPAEELKESSHYGALGANPGCKDCHIPQGLQNFHLAVATHVVDGARELYLEMVNDYSTLEKFNERRLIMAHDARMNLKKWDSRTCRACHRNPQPPGADAKAAHKKMETEGATCIDCHQNLVHKEVAETDLNESIKQGKMVLKPEKKDEEDEEEEDEE
;
A
#
# COMPACT_ATOMS: atom_id res chain seq x y z
N MET A 1 6.30 50.72 20.78
CA MET A 1 6.26 49.76 19.64
C MET A 1 6.69 48.34 20.03
N ALA A 2 7.69 48.13 20.90
CA ALA A 2 8.19 46.81 21.29
C ALA A 2 7.17 45.84 21.94
N MET A 3 6.15 46.35 22.63
CA MET A 3 5.15 45.52 23.32
C MET A 3 4.14 44.84 22.36
N LYS A 4 3.84 45.48 21.21
CA LYS A 4 2.94 44.93 20.18
C LYS A 4 3.60 43.79 19.38
N THR A 5 4.91 43.89 19.16
CA THR A 5 5.69 42.86 18.47
C THR A 5 5.90 41.61 19.33
N GLY A 6 6.07 41.75 20.65
CA GLY A 6 6.17 40.62 21.58
C GLY A 6 4.88 39.79 21.65
N SER A 7 3.72 40.43 21.76
CA SER A 7 2.42 39.72 21.73
C SER A 7 2.15 39.05 20.39
N ALA A 8 2.51 39.68 19.26
CA ALA A 8 2.34 39.08 17.94
C ALA A 8 3.20 37.82 17.74
N LEU A 9 4.44 37.83 18.22
CA LEU A 9 5.35 36.67 18.19
C LEU A 9 4.84 35.52 19.06
N LEU A 10 4.30 35.83 20.25
CA LEU A 10 3.72 34.82 21.14
C LEU A 10 2.47 34.17 20.53
N VAL A 11 1.56 34.98 19.97
CA VAL A 11 0.36 34.48 19.29
C VAL A 11 0.73 33.64 18.06
N GLY A 12 1.67 34.12 17.23
CA GLY A 12 2.15 33.38 16.08
C GLY A 12 2.79 32.04 16.44
N THR A 13 3.62 32.02 17.48
CA THR A 13 4.23 30.78 18.00
C THR A 13 3.17 29.81 18.49
N LEU A 14 2.18 30.29 19.26
CA LEU A 14 1.10 29.44 19.78
C LEU A 14 0.28 28.83 18.64
N LEU A 15 -0.10 29.64 17.64
CA LEU A 15 -0.80 29.16 16.45
C LEU A 15 0.01 28.11 15.68
N GLY A 16 1.32 28.33 15.53
CA GLY A 16 2.21 27.37 14.88
C GLY A 16 2.25 26.03 15.62
N VAL A 17 2.38 26.05 16.94
CA VAL A 17 2.36 24.83 17.77
C VAL A 17 1.03 24.08 17.64
N VAL A 18 -0.09 24.81 17.71
CA VAL A 18 -1.43 24.21 17.53
C VAL A 18 -1.56 23.59 16.15
N MET A 19 -1.12 24.28 15.09
CA MET A 19 -1.20 23.78 13.72
C MET A 19 -0.38 22.49 13.55
N VAL A 20 0.85 22.45 14.07
CA VAL A 20 1.69 21.25 14.03
C VAL A 20 1.04 20.10 14.80
N ALA A 21 0.48 20.37 15.99
CA ALA A 21 -0.21 19.35 16.78
C ALA A 21 -1.44 18.78 16.06
N VAL A 22 -2.24 19.64 15.41
CA VAL A 22 -3.40 19.22 14.62
C VAL A 22 -2.99 18.37 13.43
N VAL A 23 -1.94 18.77 12.70
CA VAL A 23 -1.49 18.05 11.50
C VAL A 23 -0.92 16.68 11.87
N LEU A 24 -0.02 16.59 12.86
CA LEU A 24 0.57 15.32 13.27
C LEU A 24 -0.44 14.42 14.00
N GLY A 25 -1.32 15.01 14.82
CA GLY A 25 -2.39 14.28 15.50
C GLY A 25 -3.43 13.75 14.51
N GLY A 26 -3.80 14.55 13.51
CA GLY A 26 -4.68 14.16 12.42
C GLY A 26 -4.12 12.97 11.65
N GLU A 27 -2.87 13.08 11.17
CA GLU A 27 -2.15 11.99 10.50
C GLU A 27 -2.19 10.69 11.32
N ALA A 28 -1.87 10.78 12.62
CA ALA A 28 -1.85 9.61 13.49
C ALA A 28 -3.25 8.98 13.64
N ALA A 29 -4.29 9.80 13.75
CA ALA A 29 -5.67 9.33 13.89
C ALA A 29 -6.18 8.63 12.63
N VAL A 30 -5.98 9.24 11.45
CA VAL A 30 -6.44 8.68 10.17
C VAL A 30 -5.56 7.54 9.63
N SER A 31 -4.46 7.24 10.31
CA SER A 31 -3.59 6.10 9.98
C SER A 31 -3.85 4.87 10.86
N THR A 32 -4.82 4.91 11.76
CA THR A 32 -5.14 3.75 12.62
C THR A 32 -5.90 2.68 11.84
N THR A 33 -5.70 1.41 12.21
CA THR A 33 -6.54 0.30 11.71
C THR A 33 -8.01 0.55 12.03
N GLU A 34 -8.31 1.10 13.22
CA GLU A 34 -9.67 1.45 13.63
C GLU A 34 -10.34 2.45 12.66
N PHE A 35 -9.63 3.50 12.26
CA PHE A 35 -10.10 4.44 11.25
C PHE A 35 -10.33 3.76 9.90
N CYS A 36 -9.36 2.96 9.43
CA CYS A 36 -9.50 2.24 8.16
C CYS A 36 -10.73 1.32 8.16
N THR A 37 -10.96 0.60 9.25
CA THR A 37 -12.11 -0.32 9.39
C THR A 37 -13.42 0.37 9.80
N SER A 38 -13.44 1.69 9.92
CA SER A 38 -14.69 2.43 10.15
C SER A 38 -15.63 2.35 8.94
N CYS A 39 -15.09 2.08 7.75
CA CYS A 39 -15.85 1.66 6.59
C CYS A 39 -16.05 0.14 6.60
N HIS A 40 -17.29 -0.32 6.43
CA HIS A 40 -17.62 -1.74 6.42
C HIS A 40 -16.86 -2.54 5.36
N SER A 41 -16.61 -1.95 4.18
CA SER A 41 -15.85 -2.56 3.09
C SER A 41 -14.43 -2.95 3.47
N MET A 42 -13.82 -2.22 4.41
CA MET A 42 -12.45 -2.46 4.88
C MET A 42 -12.37 -3.55 5.96
N THR A 43 -13.50 -4.05 6.45
CA THR A 43 -13.51 -5.21 7.36
C THR A 43 -13.09 -6.49 6.65
N TYR A 44 -13.41 -6.65 5.36
CA TYR A 44 -12.99 -7.80 4.56
C TYR A 44 -11.46 -7.94 4.47
N PRO A 45 -10.69 -6.96 3.98
CA PRO A 45 -9.23 -7.05 3.94
C PRO A 45 -8.59 -7.08 5.34
N ALA A 46 -9.25 -6.54 6.36
CA ALA A 46 -8.77 -6.61 7.74
C ALA A 46 -8.82 -8.03 8.32
N GLU A 47 -9.85 -8.83 8.01
CA GLU A 47 -9.86 -10.26 8.36
C GLU A 47 -8.81 -11.04 7.56
N GLU A 48 -8.68 -10.76 6.25
CA GLU A 48 -7.65 -11.40 5.41
C GLU A 48 -6.24 -11.14 5.93
N LEU A 49 -5.96 -9.93 6.44
CA LEU A 49 -4.68 -9.61 7.08
C LEU A 49 -4.37 -10.55 8.25
N LYS A 50 -5.37 -10.90 9.09
CA LYS A 50 -5.19 -11.78 10.25
C LYS A 50 -4.86 -13.22 9.85
N GLU A 51 -5.31 -13.64 8.68
CA GLU A 51 -5.07 -14.97 8.12
C GLU A 51 -3.76 -15.04 7.32
N SER A 52 -3.16 -13.89 7.01
CA SER A 52 -1.95 -13.81 6.20
C SER A 52 -0.68 -14.25 6.94
N SER A 53 0.35 -14.57 6.16
CA SER A 53 1.71 -14.87 6.65
C SER A 53 2.39 -13.67 7.34
N HIS A 54 1.87 -12.45 7.19
CA HIS A 54 2.43 -11.26 7.81
C HIS A 54 1.90 -11.03 9.24
N TYR A 55 0.79 -11.67 9.60
CA TYR A 55 0.22 -11.53 10.93
C TYR A 55 1.08 -12.24 11.98
N GLY A 56 1.49 -11.52 13.03
CA GLY A 56 2.32 -12.06 14.11
C GLY A 56 3.78 -12.40 13.74
N ALA A 57 4.14 -12.42 12.46
CA ALA A 57 5.46 -12.88 11.99
C ALA A 57 6.65 -12.07 12.55
N LEU A 58 6.43 -10.78 12.84
CA LEU A 58 7.47 -9.88 13.39
C LEU A 58 7.33 -9.65 14.90
N GLY A 59 6.63 -10.53 15.61
CA GLY A 59 6.38 -10.41 17.06
C GLY A 59 5.34 -9.35 17.43
N ALA A 60 4.75 -8.69 16.43
CA ALA A 60 3.61 -7.79 16.56
C ALA A 60 2.71 -7.92 15.33
N ASN A 61 1.43 -7.59 15.49
CA ASN A 61 0.48 -7.59 14.39
C ASN A 61 0.61 -6.28 13.61
N PRO A 62 0.88 -6.31 12.30
CA PRO A 62 0.92 -5.09 11.49
C PRO A 62 -0.49 -4.48 11.41
N GLY A 63 -0.55 -3.15 11.36
CA GLY A 63 -1.76 -2.41 11.03
C GLY A 63 -1.80 -1.99 9.55
N CYS A 64 -2.93 -1.44 9.11
CA CYS A 64 -3.13 -1.02 7.71
C CYS A 64 -2.03 -0.07 7.21
N LYS A 65 -1.68 0.93 8.03
CA LYS A 65 -0.66 1.94 7.69
C LYS A 65 0.74 1.38 7.49
N ASP A 66 1.06 0.25 8.10
CA ASP A 66 2.42 -0.29 8.10
C ASP A 66 2.82 -0.78 6.71
N CYS A 67 1.85 -1.07 5.85
CA CYS A 67 2.03 -1.35 4.43
C CYS A 67 1.54 -0.21 3.54
N HIS A 68 0.37 0.37 3.83
CA HIS A 68 -0.34 1.26 2.90
C HIS A 68 -0.03 2.77 3.04
N ILE A 69 0.65 3.22 4.10
CA ILE A 69 0.97 4.65 4.29
C ILE A 69 2.48 4.88 4.50
N PRO A 70 3.11 5.85 3.82
CA PRO A 70 4.51 6.26 4.06
C PRO A 70 4.79 6.64 5.51
N GLN A 71 5.66 5.89 6.19
CA GLN A 71 5.96 6.13 7.60
C GLN A 71 7.20 7.02 7.81
N GLY A 72 7.20 7.77 8.92
CA GLY A 72 8.32 8.59 9.39
C GLY A 72 8.32 10.02 8.84
N LEU A 73 8.94 10.95 9.58
CA LEU A 73 8.95 12.38 9.25
C LEU A 73 9.54 12.67 7.86
N GLN A 74 10.57 11.92 7.45
CA GLN A 74 11.17 12.06 6.12
C GLN A 74 10.18 11.77 4.97
N ASN A 75 9.17 10.93 5.23
CA ASN A 75 8.15 10.56 4.26
C ASN A 75 6.81 11.23 4.53
N PHE A 76 6.73 12.18 5.47
CA PHE A 76 5.48 12.78 5.91
C PHE A 76 4.69 13.42 4.75
N HIS A 77 5.38 14.08 3.82
CA HIS A 77 4.77 14.64 2.62
C HIS A 77 4.08 13.60 1.73
N LEU A 78 4.60 12.37 1.70
CA LEU A 78 3.99 11.26 0.96
C LEU A 78 2.81 10.69 1.74
N ALA A 79 2.91 10.61 3.07
CA ALA A 79 1.81 10.17 3.94
C ALA A 79 0.58 11.08 3.75
N VAL A 80 0.81 12.40 3.86
CA VAL A 80 -0.21 13.42 3.60
C VAL A 80 -0.77 13.30 2.18
N ALA A 81 0.09 13.10 1.16
CA ALA A 81 -0.38 12.92 -0.20
C ALA A 81 -1.24 11.66 -0.36
N THR A 82 -0.91 10.54 0.30
CA THR A 82 -1.71 9.33 0.31
C THR A 82 -3.10 9.58 0.92
N HIS A 83 -3.19 10.25 2.06
CA HIS A 83 -4.49 10.57 2.66
C HIS A 83 -5.32 11.52 1.80
N VAL A 84 -4.71 12.56 1.24
CA VAL A 84 -5.42 13.61 0.49
C VAL A 84 -5.82 13.14 -0.91
N VAL A 85 -4.98 12.36 -1.59
CA VAL A 85 -5.24 11.92 -2.96
C VAL A 85 -5.96 10.58 -2.96
N ASP A 86 -5.35 9.56 -2.36
CA ASP A 86 -5.88 8.20 -2.37
C ASP A 86 -7.05 8.10 -1.40
N GLY A 87 -6.91 8.58 -0.16
CA GLY A 87 -7.97 8.55 0.84
C GLY A 87 -9.25 9.31 0.41
N ALA A 88 -9.12 10.48 -0.22
CA ALA A 88 -10.28 11.21 -0.75
C ALA A 88 -10.96 10.49 -1.93
N ARG A 89 -10.16 9.85 -2.80
CA ARG A 89 -10.68 9.01 -3.88
C ARG A 89 -11.43 7.81 -3.32
N GLU A 90 -10.85 7.10 -2.36
CA GLU A 90 -11.48 5.92 -1.75
C GLU A 90 -12.75 6.29 -0.98
N LEU A 91 -12.77 7.43 -0.27
CA LEU A 91 -14.00 7.94 0.35
C LEU A 91 -15.09 8.19 -0.69
N TYR A 92 -14.76 8.82 -1.82
CA TYR A 92 -15.73 9.01 -2.91
C TYR A 92 -16.21 7.66 -3.47
N LEU A 93 -15.30 6.71 -3.71
CA LEU A 93 -15.63 5.40 -4.23
C LEU A 93 -16.51 4.59 -3.25
N GLU A 94 -16.25 4.66 -1.95
CA GLU A 94 -17.08 4.06 -0.90
C GLU A 94 -18.51 4.63 -0.91
N MET A 95 -18.67 5.92 -1.22
CA MET A 95 -20.00 6.55 -1.26
C MET A 95 -20.80 6.25 -2.53
N VAL A 96 -20.14 6.02 -3.67
CA VAL A 96 -20.83 5.85 -4.97
C VAL A 96 -20.93 4.42 -5.45
N ASN A 97 -20.11 3.51 -4.93
CA ASN A 97 -20.18 2.08 -5.24
C ASN A 97 -20.87 1.31 -4.11
N ASP A 98 -21.26 0.09 -4.41
CA ASP A 98 -21.91 -0.79 -3.43
C ASP A 98 -20.93 -1.85 -2.94
N TYR A 99 -20.64 -1.82 -1.64
CA TYR A 99 -19.76 -2.77 -0.96
C TYR A 99 -20.49 -3.57 0.13
N SER A 100 -21.82 -3.56 0.10
CA SER A 100 -22.68 -4.16 1.15
C SER A 100 -22.47 -5.66 1.35
N THR A 101 -21.88 -6.35 0.38
CA THR A 101 -21.55 -7.77 0.46
C THR A 101 -20.13 -8.03 -0.06
N LEU A 102 -19.54 -9.14 0.40
CA LEU A 102 -18.25 -9.60 -0.08
C LEU A 102 -18.26 -9.87 -1.59
N GLU A 103 -19.39 -10.35 -2.14
CA GLU A 103 -19.58 -10.53 -3.59
C GLU A 103 -19.34 -9.22 -4.35
N LYS A 104 -20.01 -8.14 -3.94
CA LYS A 104 -19.90 -6.83 -4.58
C LYS A 104 -18.54 -6.18 -4.37
N PHE A 105 -17.94 -6.38 -3.19
CA PHE A 105 -16.54 -6.01 -2.97
C PHE A 105 -15.60 -6.73 -3.95
N ASN A 106 -15.83 -8.03 -4.19
CA ASN A 106 -15.02 -8.84 -5.08
C ASN A 106 -15.13 -8.41 -6.55
N GLU A 107 -16.27 -7.89 -7.00
CA GLU A 107 -16.42 -7.30 -8.34
C GLU A 107 -15.40 -6.19 -8.63
N ARG A 108 -14.97 -5.47 -7.58
CA ARG A 108 -13.98 -4.38 -7.68
C ARG A 108 -12.61 -4.74 -7.09
N ARG A 109 -12.42 -5.94 -6.55
CA ARG A 109 -11.20 -6.32 -5.80
C ARG A 109 -9.95 -6.17 -6.67
N LEU A 110 -10.01 -6.59 -7.94
CA LEU A 110 -8.86 -6.49 -8.84
C LEU A 110 -8.40 -5.04 -9.04
N ILE A 111 -9.34 -4.10 -9.28
CA ILE A 111 -8.98 -2.69 -9.47
C ILE A 111 -8.46 -2.08 -8.17
N MET A 112 -9.06 -2.38 -7.02
CA MET A 112 -8.57 -1.91 -5.72
C MET A 112 -7.17 -2.46 -5.39
N ALA A 113 -6.92 -3.74 -5.67
CA ALA A 113 -5.61 -4.35 -5.50
C ALA A 113 -4.57 -3.70 -6.43
N HIS A 114 -4.91 -3.46 -7.69
CA HIS A 114 -4.04 -2.76 -8.63
C HIS A 114 -3.69 -1.36 -8.15
N ASP A 115 -4.66 -0.57 -7.70
CA ASP A 115 -4.43 0.79 -7.21
C ASP A 115 -3.52 0.80 -5.97
N ALA A 116 -3.75 -0.12 -5.03
CA ALA A 116 -2.88 -0.31 -3.87
C ALA A 116 -1.45 -0.70 -4.29
N ARG A 117 -1.30 -1.61 -5.25
CA ARG A 117 0.01 -2.02 -5.81
C ARG A 117 0.72 -0.87 -6.52
N MET A 118 -0.02 -0.06 -7.29
CA MET A 118 0.49 1.12 -7.97
C MET A 118 0.99 2.16 -6.99
N ASN A 119 0.25 2.36 -5.90
CA ASN A 119 0.73 3.13 -4.77
C ASN A 119 2.03 2.51 -4.28
N LEU A 120 2.05 1.26 -3.79
CA LEU A 120 3.25 0.48 -3.36
C LEU A 120 4.47 0.61 -4.29
N LYS A 121 4.26 0.69 -5.59
CA LYS A 121 5.34 0.90 -6.57
C LYS A 121 5.84 2.36 -6.60
N LYS A 122 4.93 3.34 -6.63
CA LYS A 122 5.24 4.79 -6.74
C LYS A 122 6.21 5.29 -5.67
N TRP A 123 6.15 4.70 -4.49
CA TRP A 123 7.04 4.94 -3.35
C TRP A 123 8.14 3.90 -3.13
N ASP A 124 8.48 3.12 -4.17
CA ASP A 124 9.56 2.13 -4.14
C ASP A 124 9.40 1.10 -3.00
N SER A 125 8.16 0.70 -2.71
CA SER A 125 7.85 -0.27 -1.65
C SER A 125 8.51 0.08 -0.30
N ARG A 126 8.66 1.37 0.01
CA ARG A 126 9.45 1.82 1.17
C ARG A 126 8.95 1.27 2.52
N THR A 127 7.65 0.98 2.65
CA THR A 127 7.07 0.30 3.81
C THR A 127 7.54 -1.13 3.93
N CYS A 128 7.58 -1.88 2.81
CA CYS A 128 8.18 -3.21 2.76
C CYS A 128 9.65 -3.14 3.20
N ARG A 129 10.42 -2.20 2.64
CA ARG A 129 11.85 -2.02 2.93
C ARG A 129 12.13 -1.57 4.37
N ALA A 130 11.17 -0.96 5.06
CA ALA A 130 11.31 -0.57 6.46
C ALA A 130 11.48 -1.78 7.39
N CYS A 131 10.91 -2.93 7.03
CA CYS A 131 11.05 -4.18 7.77
C CYS A 131 12.00 -5.16 7.05
N HIS A 132 11.89 -5.29 5.72
CA HIS A 132 12.70 -6.18 4.88
C HIS A 132 13.97 -5.50 4.36
N ARG A 133 14.84 -5.04 5.27
CA ARG A 133 16.04 -4.25 4.92
C ARG A 133 17.08 -5.03 4.10
N ASN A 134 17.25 -6.32 4.40
CA ASN A 134 18.26 -7.18 3.78
C ASN A 134 17.63 -8.52 3.37
N PRO A 135 16.77 -8.54 2.33
CA PRO A 135 16.11 -9.76 1.92
C PRO A 135 17.13 -10.79 1.42
N GLN A 136 16.97 -12.04 1.85
CA GLN A 136 17.80 -13.17 1.44
C GLN A 136 16.97 -14.13 0.58
N PRO A 137 16.83 -13.86 -0.72
CA PRO A 137 16.03 -14.70 -1.61
C PRO A 137 16.63 -16.12 -1.72
N PRO A 138 15.80 -17.17 -1.61
CA PRO A 138 16.26 -18.55 -1.72
C PRO A 138 16.46 -18.98 -3.18
N GLY A 139 17.50 -19.78 -3.46
CA GLY A 139 17.76 -20.29 -4.81
C GLY A 139 18.42 -19.28 -5.77
N ALA A 140 18.84 -19.76 -6.95
CA ALA A 140 19.52 -18.94 -7.94
C ALA A 140 18.57 -17.96 -8.64
N ASP A 141 17.36 -18.41 -8.97
CA ASP A 141 16.40 -17.61 -9.73
C ASP A 141 15.85 -16.44 -8.93
N ALA A 142 15.50 -16.65 -7.65
CA ALA A 142 15.05 -15.55 -6.80
C ALA A 142 16.17 -14.55 -6.52
N LYS A 143 17.44 -14.99 -6.41
CA LYS A 143 18.60 -14.09 -6.33
C LYS A 143 18.76 -13.27 -7.60
N ALA A 144 18.62 -13.90 -8.77
CA ALA A 144 18.67 -13.20 -10.06
C ALA A 144 17.51 -12.19 -10.20
N ALA A 145 16.29 -12.55 -9.75
CA ALA A 145 15.15 -11.66 -9.73
C ALA A 145 15.34 -10.47 -8.79
N HIS A 146 15.83 -10.69 -7.57
CA HIS A 146 16.14 -9.59 -6.63
C HIS A 146 17.25 -8.68 -7.14
N LYS A 147 18.21 -9.19 -7.92
CA LYS A 147 19.25 -8.36 -8.55
C LYS A 147 18.66 -7.30 -9.49
N LYS A 148 17.46 -7.55 -10.07
CA LYS A 148 16.74 -6.56 -10.88
C LYS A 148 16.33 -5.30 -10.11
N MET A 149 16.24 -5.38 -8.77
CA MET A 149 15.99 -4.20 -7.95
C MET A 149 17.15 -3.19 -8.04
N GLU A 150 18.38 -3.67 -8.24
CA GLU A 150 19.58 -2.83 -8.40
C GLU A 150 19.80 -2.41 -9.85
N THR A 151 19.52 -3.30 -10.81
CA THR A 151 19.86 -3.07 -12.22
C THR A 151 18.74 -2.41 -13.03
N GLU A 152 17.47 -2.66 -12.68
CA GLU A 152 16.29 -2.25 -13.44
C GLU A 152 15.35 -1.35 -12.62
N GLY A 153 15.66 -1.08 -11.36
CA GLY A 153 14.80 -0.29 -10.47
C GLY A 153 13.49 -1.00 -10.10
N ALA A 154 13.47 -2.33 -10.12
CA ALA A 154 12.32 -3.10 -9.68
C ALA A 154 12.03 -2.89 -8.18
N THR A 155 10.74 -2.83 -7.86
CA THR A 155 10.21 -2.69 -6.51
C THR A 155 9.72 -4.05 -6.00
N CYS A 156 9.53 -4.21 -4.68
CA CYS A 156 9.04 -5.47 -4.11
C CYS A 156 7.70 -5.91 -4.74
N ILE A 157 6.82 -4.93 -4.98
CA ILE A 157 5.45 -5.17 -5.48
C ILE A 157 5.39 -5.50 -6.98
N ASP A 158 6.49 -5.35 -7.72
CA ASP A 158 6.53 -5.80 -9.12
C ASP A 158 6.42 -7.33 -9.24
N CYS A 159 6.90 -8.05 -8.22
CA CYS A 159 6.84 -9.52 -8.16
C CYS A 159 5.91 -10.05 -7.06
N HIS A 160 5.82 -9.39 -5.90
CA HIS A 160 5.09 -9.91 -4.74
C HIS A 160 3.70 -9.28 -4.60
N GLN A 161 2.75 -9.65 -5.46
CA GLN A 161 1.45 -8.95 -5.58
C GLN A 161 0.31 -9.52 -4.73
N ASN A 162 0.41 -10.76 -4.27
CA ASN A 162 -0.61 -11.49 -3.51
C ASN A 162 -0.04 -11.94 -2.15
N LEU A 163 0.32 -10.97 -1.29
CA LEU A 163 1.06 -11.22 -0.04
C LEU A 163 0.19 -11.39 1.21
N VAL A 164 -0.94 -10.69 1.26
CA VAL A 164 -1.72 -10.46 2.49
C VAL A 164 -3.20 -10.69 2.24
N HIS A 165 -3.74 -9.96 1.27
CA HIS A 165 -5.15 -10.02 0.91
C HIS A 165 -5.40 -11.17 -0.05
N LYS A 166 -6.65 -11.63 -0.12
CA LYS A 166 -7.02 -12.75 -0.99
C LYS A 166 -6.68 -12.42 -2.45
N GLU A 167 -6.15 -13.44 -3.10
CA GLU A 167 -5.47 -13.32 -4.37
C GLU A 167 -6.39 -12.83 -5.49
N VAL A 168 -5.80 -12.04 -6.38
CA VAL A 168 -6.38 -11.65 -7.67
C VAL A 168 -5.30 -11.72 -8.73
N ALA A 169 -5.74 -11.69 -10.00
CA ALA A 169 -4.82 -11.63 -11.13
C ALA A 169 -3.72 -10.57 -10.92
N GLU A 170 -2.49 -10.96 -11.25
CA GLU A 170 -1.36 -10.05 -11.19
C GLU A 170 -1.42 -9.06 -12.35
N THR A 171 -0.93 -7.85 -12.11
CA THR A 171 -0.87 -6.78 -13.10
C THR A 171 0.58 -6.44 -13.41
N ASP A 172 0.91 -6.20 -14.68
CA ASP A 172 2.20 -5.62 -15.06
C ASP A 172 2.15 -4.12 -14.73
N LEU A 173 2.75 -3.75 -13.59
CA LEU A 173 2.70 -2.37 -13.09
C LEU A 173 3.51 -1.42 -13.99
N ASN A 174 4.60 -1.89 -14.61
CA ASN A 174 5.42 -1.06 -15.50
C ASN A 174 4.66 -0.77 -16.80
N GLU A 175 4.08 -1.81 -17.41
CA GLU A 175 3.30 -1.63 -18.63
C GLU A 175 2.00 -0.88 -18.35
N SER A 176 1.40 -1.04 -17.16
CA SER A 176 0.23 -0.27 -16.75
C SER A 176 0.53 1.23 -16.66
N ILE A 177 1.68 1.61 -16.10
CA ILE A 177 2.15 3.00 -16.07
C ILE A 177 2.33 3.53 -17.51
N LYS A 178 2.99 2.75 -18.36
CA LYS A 178 3.32 3.14 -19.74
C LYS A 178 2.07 3.33 -20.60
N GLN A 179 1.05 2.49 -20.44
CA GLN A 179 -0.20 2.55 -21.20
C GLN A 179 -1.27 3.44 -20.56
N GLY A 180 -1.10 3.83 -19.30
CA GLY A 180 -2.09 4.60 -18.54
C GLY A 180 -3.38 3.82 -18.24
N LYS A 181 -3.33 2.48 -18.27
CA LYS A 181 -4.45 1.59 -17.95
C LYS A 181 -3.94 0.30 -17.30
N MET A 182 -4.77 -0.39 -16.54
CA MET A 182 -4.40 -1.69 -15.97
C MET A 182 -4.07 -2.69 -17.08
N VAL A 183 -2.90 -3.33 -16.97
CA VAL A 183 -2.43 -4.41 -17.83
C VAL A 183 -2.23 -5.66 -16.98
N LEU A 184 -2.92 -6.74 -17.34
CA LEU A 184 -2.75 -8.05 -16.68
C LEU A 184 -1.42 -8.68 -17.10
N LYS A 185 -0.77 -9.39 -16.16
CA LYS A 185 0.32 -10.30 -16.55
C LYS A 185 -0.28 -11.50 -17.30
N PRO A 186 0.44 -12.08 -18.26
CA PRO A 186 0.04 -13.36 -18.83
C PRO A 186 -0.04 -14.40 -17.71
N GLU A 187 -1.09 -15.22 -17.73
CA GLU A 187 -1.16 -16.40 -16.86
C GLU A 187 0.04 -17.27 -17.19
N LYS A 188 0.81 -17.66 -16.17
CA LYS A 188 1.79 -18.72 -16.34
C LYS A 188 0.97 -19.97 -16.64
N LYS A 189 1.09 -20.51 -17.86
CA LYS A 189 0.70 -21.90 -18.07
C LYS A 189 1.54 -22.72 -17.13
N ASP A 190 0.91 -23.48 -16.25
CA ASP A 190 1.61 -24.44 -15.43
C ASP A 190 2.31 -25.42 -16.39
N GLU A 191 3.60 -25.68 -16.15
CA GLU A 191 4.44 -26.58 -16.94
C GLU A 191 3.99 -28.05 -16.86
N GLU A 192 2.82 -28.34 -16.29
CA GLU A 192 2.23 -29.68 -16.22
C GLU A 192 1.53 -30.10 -17.53
N ASP A 193 1.22 -29.17 -18.44
CA ASP A 193 0.54 -29.48 -19.72
C ASP A 193 1.50 -29.81 -20.89
N GLU A 194 2.82 -29.62 -20.74
CA GLU A 194 3.80 -29.91 -21.80
C GLU A 194 4.36 -31.36 -21.74
N GLU A 195 4.14 -32.10 -20.64
CA GLU A 195 4.62 -33.50 -20.54
C GLU A 195 3.67 -34.51 -21.21
N GLU A 196 2.44 -34.13 -21.60
CA GLU A 196 1.50 -35.05 -22.30
C GLU A 196 1.55 -34.96 -23.84
N GLU A 197 2.20 -33.96 -24.45
CA GLU A 197 2.33 -33.86 -25.92
C GLU A 197 3.57 -34.58 -26.48
N ASP A 198 4.48 -35.06 -25.62
CA ASP A 198 5.73 -35.71 -26.01
C ASP A 198 5.66 -37.25 -26.04
N GLU A 199 4.50 -37.86 -25.74
CA GLU A 199 4.30 -39.33 -25.76
C GLU A 199 3.49 -39.89 -26.96
N GLU A 200 3.30 -39.14 -28.07
CA GLU A 200 2.78 -39.69 -29.34
C GLU A 200 3.83 -39.90 -30.46
#